data_AF-A0A8T7IAX5-F1
#
_entry.id   AF-A0A8T7IAX5-F1
#
_cell.length_a   1.000
_cell.length_b   1.000
_cell.length_c   1.000
_cell.angle_alpha   90.00
_cell.angle_beta   90.00
_cell.angle_gamma   90.00
#
_symmetry.space_group_name_H-M   'P 1'
#
loop_
_entity.id
_entity.type
_entity.pdbx_description
1 polymer ?
#
loop_
_entity_poly.entity_id
_entity_poly.type
_entity_poly.pdbx_seq_one_letter_code
_entity_poly.pdbx_strand_id
1 'polypeptide(L)'
;MQNAEIGHWYKISVSNDPVEVTSLDNDDQTIEFQHYDGEIEVLEYDQWAELYPIEIDSPEESSTLFEVELANSNPMDLLADYRVNS
;
A
#
# COMPACT_ATOMS: atom_id res chain seq x y z
N MET A 1 -15.57 -10.11 1.61
CA MET A 1 -14.97 -10.09 2.96
C MET A 1 -13.52 -9.76 2.71
N GLN A 2 -13.08 -8.60 3.17
CA GLN A 2 -11.68 -8.18 3.01
C GLN A 2 -10.90 -8.88 4.11
N ASN A 3 -10.38 -10.06 3.78
CA ASN A 3 -9.46 -10.79 4.62
C ASN A 3 -8.12 -10.07 4.44
N ALA A 4 -7.63 -9.43 5.50
CA ALA A 4 -6.28 -8.89 5.50
C ALA A 4 -5.28 -9.99 5.11
N GLU A 5 -4.19 -9.64 4.43
CA GLU A 5 -3.15 -10.55 3.98
C GLU A 5 -1.82 -10.19 4.67
N ILE A 6 -1.08 -11.22 5.09
CA ILE A 6 0.22 -11.03 5.76
C ILE A 6 1.25 -10.52 4.75
N GLY A 7 1.99 -9.48 5.11
CA GLY A 7 2.97 -8.78 4.26
C GLY A 7 2.35 -7.69 3.39
N HIS A 8 1.04 -7.40 3.56
CA HIS A 8 0.34 -6.36 2.81
C HIS A 8 0.13 -5.12 3.68
N TRP A 9 0.09 -3.97 3.00
CA TRP A 9 -0.12 -2.66 3.60
C TRP A 9 -1.58 -2.26 3.50
N TYR A 10 -2.11 -1.70 4.58
CA TYR A 10 -3.47 -1.24 4.68
C TYR A 10 -3.49 0.17 5.23
N LYS A 11 -4.30 1.03 4.62
CA LYS A 11 -4.51 2.39 5.09
C LYS A 11 -5.81 2.48 5.86
N ILE A 12 -5.73 2.91 7.12
CA ILE A 12 -6.89 3.11 7.97
C ILE A 12 -7.50 4.48 7.67
N SER A 13 -8.78 4.51 7.28
CA SER A 13 -9.46 5.74 6.85
C SER A 13 -9.56 6.80 7.96
N VAL A 14 -9.63 6.37 9.24
CA VAL A 14 -9.74 7.29 10.39
C VAL A 14 -8.41 7.93 10.80
N SER A 15 -7.30 7.18 10.76
CA SER A 15 -5.98 7.65 11.20
C SER A 15 -5.11 8.16 10.05
N ASN A 16 -5.46 7.82 8.80
CA ASN A 16 -4.68 8.09 7.59
C ASN A 16 -3.23 7.54 7.64
N ASP A 17 -2.96 6.65 8.60
CA ASP A 17 -1.67 6.00 8.80
C ASP A 17 -1.69 4.63 8.11
N PRO A 18 -0.66 4.30 7.31
CA PRO A 18 -0.53 2.99 6.71
C PRO A 18 0.09 2.00 7.70
N VAL A 19 -0.50 0.81 7.78
CA VAL A 19 -0.07 -0.29 8.65
C VAL A 19 0.21 -1.54 7.81
N GLU A 20 1.23 -2.30 8.19
CA GLU A 20 1.59 -3.57 7.55
C GLU A 20 1.11 -4.74 8.39
N VAL A 21 0.35 -5.67 7.81
CA VAL A 21 -0.11 -6.85 8.53
C VAL A 21 1.03 -7.88 8.60
N THR A 22 1.48 -8.21 9.82
CA THR A 22 2.59 -9.15 10.01
C THR A 22 2.13 -10.53 10.46
N SER A 23 0.99 -10.61 11.16
CA SER A 23 0.40 -11.88 11.60
C SER A 23 -1.12 -11.86 11.55
N LEU A 24 -1.73 -13.03 11.29
CA LEU A 24 -3.17 -13.25 11.36
C LEU A 24 -3.44 -14.53 12.16
N ASP A 25 -4.21 -14.41 13.23
CA ASP A 25 -4.67 -15.55 14.01
C ASP A 25 -6.16 -15.79 13.76
N ASN A 26 -6.47 -16.93 13.14
CA ASN A 26 -7.85 -17.29 12.82
C ASN A 26 -8.55 -18.02 13.97
N ASP A 27 -7.81 -18.54 14.95
CA ASP A 27 -8.37 -19.22 16.13
C ASP A 27 -8.87 -18.16 17.13
N ASP A 28 -8.04 -17.15 17.37
CA ASP A 28 -8.34 -16.00 18.23
C ASP A 28 -9.07 -14.86 17.48
N GLN A 29 -9.17 -14.96 16.15
CA GLN A 29 -9.76 -13.94 15.27
C GLN A 29 -9.12 -12.54 15.45
N THR A 30 -7.79 -12.51 15.51
CA THR A 30 -6.98 -11.31 15.71
C THR A 30 -6.01 -11.05 14.56
N ILE A 31 -5.75 -9.78 14.30
CA ILE A 31 -4.84 -9.27 13.28
C ILE A 31 -3.75 -8.48 14.01
N GLU A 32 -2.50 -8.83 13.76
CA GLU A 32 -1.34 -8.09 14.23
C GLU A 32 -0.73 -7.32 13.06
N PHE A 33 -0.56 -6.02 13.25
CA PHE A 33 0.03 -5.14 12.25
C PHE A 33 1.06 -4.19 12.87
N GLN A 34 2.00 -3.77 12.03
CA GLN A 34 3.07 -2.84 12.36
C GLN A 34 2.80 -1.49 11.71
N HIS A 35 2.91 -0.42 12.49
CA HIS A 35 2.94 0.95 12.00
C HIS A 35 4.29 1.29 11.38
N TYR A 36 4.30 2.29 10.50
CA TYR A 36 5.54 2.79 9.88
C TYR A 36 6.59 3.25 10.92
N ASP A 37 6.18 3.73 12.10
CA ASP A 37 7.09 4.12 13.19
C ASP A 37 7.72 2.91 13.92
N GLY A 38 7.24 1.69 13.64
CA GLY A 38 7.71 0.44 14.26
C GLY A 38 6.84 -0.05 15.43
N GLU A 39 5.79 0.68 15.79
CA GLU A 39 4.79 0.26 16.77
C GLU A 39 4.01 -0.97 16.26
N ILE A 40 3.76 -1.94 17.14
CA ILE A 40 2.98 -3.14 16.83
C ILE A 40 1.64 -3.01 17.55
N GLU A 41 0.55 -3.18 16.80
CA GLU A 41 -0.81 -3.16 17.31
C GLU A 41 -1.54 -4.46 16.92
N VAL A 42 -2.42 -4.90 17.82
CA VAL A 42 -3.24 -6.11 17.62
C VAL A 42 -4.70 -5.74 17.80
N LEU A 43 -5.51 -6.07 16.80
CA LEU A 43 -6.96 -5.84 16.81
C LEU A 43 -7.72 -7.10 16.47
N GLU A 44 -8.95 -7.21 16.98
CA GLU A 44 -9.89 -8.25 16.58
C GLU A 44 -10.40 -8.01 15.15
N TYR A 45 -10.85 -9.08 14.48
CA TYR A 45 -11.39 -9.00 13.11
C TYR A 45 -12.58 -8.04 13.00
N ASP A 46 -13.41 -7.97 14.04
CA ASP A 46 -14.57 -7.08 14.10
C ASP A 46 -14.11 -5.61 14.10
N GLN A 47 -13.18 -5.27 14.99
CA GLN A 47 -12.56 -3.94 15.07
C GLN A 47 -11.88 -3.56 13.76
N TRP A 48 -11.12 -4.48 13.15
CA TRP A 48 -10.49 -4.25 11.85
C TRP A 48 -11.51 -3.95 10.76
N ALA A 49 -12.63 -4.67 10.71
CA ALA A 49 -13.69 -4.43 9.74
C ALA A 49 -14.37 -3.06 9.94
N GLU A 50 -14.53 -2.62 11.19
CA GLU A 50 -15.10 -1.31 11.53
C GLU A 50 -14.21 -0.13 11.07
N LEU A 51 -12.90 -0.35 10.94
CA LEU A 51 -11.93 0.66 10.54
C LEU A 51 -11.91 0.94 9.02
N TYR A 52 -12.64 0.15 8.23
CA TYR A 52 -12.64 0.19 6.76
C TYR A 52 -11.22 0.32 6.18
N PRO A 53 -10.33 -0.64 6.47
CA PRO A 53 -8.98 -0.65 5.95
C PRO A 53 -9.03 -0.79 4.43
N ILE A 54 -8.24 0.05 3.76
CA ILE A 54 -8.09 0.03 2.31
C ILE A 54 -6.73 -0.58 2.03
N GLU A 55 -6.70 -1.71 1.34
CA GLU A 55 -5.45 -2.29 0.86
C GLU A 55 -4.74 -1.29 -0.05
N ILE A 56 -3.47 -1.03 0.24
CA ILE A 56 -2.60 -0.20 -0.58
C ILE A 56 -1.36 -0.98 -0.93
N ASP A 57 -0.79 -0.66 -2.08
CA ASP A 57 0.57 -1.08 -2.39
C ASP A 57 1.55 -0.49 -1.39
N SER A 58 2.67 -1.19 -1.15
CA SER A 58 3.75 -0.64 -0.34
C SER A 58 4.15 0.74 -0.88
N PRO A 59 4.45 1.71 -0.01
CA PRO A 59 4.90 3.03 -0.44
C PRO A 59 6.10 2.96 -1.41
N GLU A 60 6.95 1.92 -1.31
CA GLU A 60 8.07 1.70 -2.22
C GLU A 60 7.64 1.20 -3.62
N GLU A 61 6.61 0.36 -3.71
CA GLU A 61 6.10 -0.18 -5.00
C GLU A 61 5.30 0.86 -5.78
N SER A 62 4.57 1.74 -5.08
CA SER A 62 3.87 2.88 -5.70
C SER A 62 4.82 3.85 -6.43
N SER A 63 6.04 4.00 -5.91
CA SER A 63 7.11 4.79 -6.55
C SER A 63 7.72 4.05 -7.74
N THR A 64 7.79 2.71 -7.64
CA THR A 64 8.38 1.85 -8.67
C THR A 64 7.52 1.81 -9.94
N LEU A 65 6.19 1.76 -9.82
CA LEU A 65 5.28 1.82 -10.98
C LEU A 65 5.40 3.13 -11.79
N PHE A 66 5.68 4.26 -11.14
CA PHE A 66 5.96 5.53 -11.83
C PHE A 66 7.37 5.58 -12.46
N GLU A 67 8.38 4.96 -11.85
CA GLU A 67 9.75 4.97 -12.38
C GLU A 67 9.97 4.00 -13.55
N VAL A 68 9.31 2.84 -13.56
CA VAL A 68 9.48 1.80 -14.60
C VAL A 68 8.97 2.25 -15.98
N GLU A 69 7.95 3.11 -16.03
CA GLU A 69 7.43 3.70 -17.27
C GLU A 69 8.42 4.69 -17.91
N LEU A 70 9.21 5.38 -17.08
CA LEU A 70 10.28 6.28 -17.52
C LEU A 70 11.55 5.52 -17.97
N ALA A 71 11.84 4.37 -17.36
CA ALA A 71 13.04 3.58 -17.66
C ALA A 71 12.92 2.72 -18.92
N ASN A 72 11.71 2.33 -19.32
CA ASN A 72 11.46 1.60 -20.58
C ASN A 72 11.11 2.51 -21.77
N SER A 73 10.80 3.79 -21.50
CA SER A 73 10.74 4.79 -22.56
C SER A 73 12.16 5.14 -22.99
N ASN A 74 12.52 4.81 -24.23
CA ASN A 74 13.73 5.36 -24.84
C ASN A 74 13.71 6.89 -24.64
N PRO A 75 14.72 7.51 -24.01
CA PRO A 75 14.73 8.96 -23.78
C PRO A 75 14.74 9.79 -25.07
N MET A 76 14.90 9.12 -26.22
CA MET A 76 14.79 9.69 -27.56
C MET A 76 13.36 9.74 -28.13
N ASP A 77 12.39 9.03 -27.55
CA ASP A 77 10.99 9.04 -28.00
C ASP A 77 10.22 10.26 -27.46
N LEU A 78 10.60 10.72 -26.25
CA LEU A 78 9.98 11.88 -25.57
C LEU A 78 10.39 13.25 -26.15
N LEU A 79 11.39 13.30 -27.04
CA LEU A 79 11.87 14.55 -27.67
C LEU A 79 11.28 14.80 -29.06
N ALA A 80 10.51 13.85 -29.61
CA ALA A 80 9.96 13.97 -30.96
C ALA A 80 8.78 14.94 -31.07
N ASP A 81 8.03 15.17 -29.99
CA ASP A 81 6.79 15.96 -30.03
C ASP A 81 6.98 17.47 -29.75
N TYR A 82 8.16 17.90 -29.30
CA TYR A 82 8.43 19.32 -29.02
C TYR A 82 8.97 20.12 -30.22
N ARG A 83 8.97 19.53 -31.42
CA ARG A 83 9.42 20.19 -32.66
C ARG A 83 8.38 20.10 -33.77
N VAL A 84 7.23 20.76 -33.61
CA VAL A 84 6.66 21.65 -34.64
C VAL A 84 5.38 22.31 -34.13
N ASN A 85 5.51 23.49 -33.52
CA ASN A 85 4.50 24.54 -33.66
C ASN A 85 5.25 25.86 -33.65
N SER A 86 5.76 26.22 -34.84
CA SER A 86 6.20 27.56 -35.21
C SER A 86 5.21 28.12 -36.23
#